data_AF-A0A382ZRL8-F1
#
_entry.id   AF-A0A382ZRL8-F1
#
_cell.length_a   1.000
_cell.length_b   1.000
_cell.length_c   1.000
_cell.angle_alpha   90.00
_cell.angle_beta   90.00
_cell.angle_gamma   90.00
#
_symmetry.space_group_name_H-M   'P 1'
#
loop_
_entity.id
_entity.type
_entity.pdbx_description
1 polymer ?
#
loop_
_entity_poly.entity_id
_entity_poly.type
_entity_poly.pdbx_seq_one_letter_code
_entity_poly.pdbx_strand_id
1 'polypeptide(L)' 'MNELILIDNCSREYIVKDSKRLYNHLIEYHTKNKTVDYSVHEENGFYFTVTEELF' A
#
# COMPACT_ATOMS: atom_id res chain seq x y z
N MET A 1 17.12 -10.56 -3.89
CA MET A 1 16.38 -9.33 -3.55
C MET A 1 14.94 -9.77 -3.36
N ASN A 2 14.33 -9.59 -2.19
CA ASN A 2 12.94 -9.98 -2.00
C ASN A 2 12.07 -8.92 -2.66
N GLU A 3 11.45 -9.28 -3.77
CA GLU A 3 10.40 -8.49 -4.40
C GLU A 3 9.17 -8.52 -3.49
N LEU A 4 8.68 -7.35 -3.08
CA LEU A 4 7.45 -7.25 -2.30
C LEU A 4 6.29 -7.41 -3.28
N ILE A 5 5.56 -8.52 -3.18
CA ILE A 5 4.38 -8.80 -3.99
C ILE A 5 3.14 -8.50 -3.14
N LEU A 6 2.31 -7.58 -3.60
CA LEU A 6 1.04 -7.23 -2.98
C LEU A 6 -0.11 -7.74 -3.84
N ILE A 7 -1.21 -8.12 -3.21
CA ILE A 7 -2.46 -8.44 -3.91
C ILE A 7 -3.40 -7.25 -3.76
N ASP A 8 -3.81 -6.72 -4.90
CA ASP A 8 -4.81 -5.65 -5.03
C ASP A 8 -6.21 -6.14 -4.63
N ASN A 9 -7.11 -5.22 -4.31
CA ASN A 9 -8.54 -5.48 -4.08
C ASN A 9 -9.24 -6.24 -5.23
N CYS A 10 -8.72 -6.17 -6.46
CA CYS A 10 -9.18 -6.91 -7.63
C CYS A 10 -8.49 -8.28 -7.82
N SER A 11 -7.82 -8.80 -6.77
CA SER A 11 -7.06 -10.07 -6.82
C SER A 11 -5.95 -10.09 -7.88
N ARG A 12 -5.35 -8.93 -8.16
CA ARG A 12 -4.21 -8.80 -9.08
C ARG A 12 -2.93 -8.71 -8.28
N GLU A 13 -1.90 -9.42 -8.73
CA GLU A 13 -0.57 -9.34 -8.13
C GLU A 13 0.16 -8.09 -8.63
N TYR A 14 0.69 -7.31 -7.71
CA TYR A 14 1.49 -6.13 -7.97
C TYR A 14 2.87 -6.29 -7.34
N ILE A 15 3.89 -6.21 -8.18
CA ILE A 15 5.28 -6.25 -7.75
C ILE A 15 5.70 -4.83 -7.42
N VAL A 16 5.88 -4.56 -6.13
CA VAL A 16 6.28 -3.26 -5.64
C VAL A 16 7.74 -3.01 -6.00
N LYS A 17 7.94 -2.11 -6.97
CA LYS A 17 9.28 -1.73 -7.44
C LYS A 17 10.09 -0.99 -6.37
N ASP A 18 9.42 -0.15 -5.57
CA ASP A 18 10.06 0.64 -4.52
C ASP A 18 9.18 0.65 -3.26
N SER A 19 9.46 -0.30 -2.36
CA SER A 19 8.69 -0.46 -1.12
C SER A 19 8.87 0.70 -0.15
N LYS A 20 10.01 1.40 -0.20
CA LYS A 20 10.24 2.59 0.64
C LYS A 20 9.36 3.75 0.21
N ARG A 21 9.28 4.00 -1.11
CA ARG A 21 8.40 5.04 -1.66
C ARG A 21 6.94 4.76 -1.34
N LEU A 22 6.49 3.51 -1.52
CA LEU A 22 5.14 3.09 -1.15
C LEU A 22 4.88 3.34 0.35
N TYR A 23 5.76 2.85 1.22
CA TYR A 23 5.62 3.01 2.67
C TYR A 23 5.54 4.48 3.10
N ASN A 24 6.41 5.34 2.56
CA ASN A 24 6.34 6.78 2.84
C ASN A 24 5.01 7.39 2.39
N HIS A 25 4.51 7.02 1.20
CA HIS A 25 3.22 7.49 0.72
C HIS A 25 2.07 7.03 1.64
N LEU A 26 2.08 5.77 2.08
CA LEU A 26 1.09 5.23 3.01
C LEU A 26 1.11 6.00 4.33
N ILE A 27 2.28 6.31 4.88
CA ILE A 27 2.40 7.14 6.09
C ILE A 27 1.84 8.54 5.85
N GLU A 28 2.27 9.21 4.77
CA GLU A 28 1.92 10.62 4.55
C GLU A 28 0.43 10.83 4.24
N TYR A 29 -0.20 9.89 3.55
CA TYR A 29 -1.55 10.07 3.00
C TYR A 29 -2.60 9.13 3.58
N HIS A 30 -2.21 7.96 4.09
CA HIS A 30 -3.11 6.91 4.58
C HIS A 30 -2.93 6.63 6.08
N THR A 31 -2.31 7.55 6.82
CA THR A 31 -2.33 7.53 8.29
C THR A 31 -2.88 8.82 8.87
N LYS A 32 -3.64 8.66 9.95
CA LYS A 32 -4.16 9.75 10.76
C LYS A 32 -3.83 9.47 12.21
N ASN A 33 -3.10 10.38 12.86
CA ASN A 33 -2.63 10.21 14.24
C ASN A 33 -1.83 8.91 14.47
N LYS A 34 -1.01 8.48 13.50
CA LYS A 34 -0.23 7.22 13.54
C LYS A 34 -1.07 5.94 13.49
N THR A 35 -2.36 6.04 13.18
CA THR A 35 -3.23 4.91 12.89
C THR A 35 -3.58 4.95 11.41
N VAL A 36 -3.63 3.80 10.74
CA VAL A 36 -4.12 3.73 9.36
C VAL A 36 -5.58 4.20 9.30
N ASP A 37 -5.96 4.90 8.24
CA ASP A 37 -7.31 5.41 8.08
C ASP A 37 -8.24 4.50 7.25
N TYR A 38 -7.76 3.30 6.88
CA TYR A 38 -8.48 2.32 6.07
C TYR A 38 -8.91 2.83 4.69
N SER A 39 -8.25 3.86 4.18
CA SER A 39 -8.53 4.40 2.85
C SER A 39 -7.90 3.54 1.75
N VAL A 40 -8.41 3.73 0.53
CA VAL A 40 -7.92 3.03 -0.67
C VAL A 40 -6.79 3.83 -1.29
N HIS A 41 -5.63 3.21 -1.41
CA HIS A 41 -4.47 3.72 -2.14
C HIS A 41 -4.50 3.23 -3.59
N GLU A 42 -4.26 4.12 -4.55
CA GLU A 42 -4.04 3.74 -5.95
C GLU A 42 -2.55 3.89 -6.30
N GLU A 43 -1.94 2.82 -6.80
CA GLU A 43 -0.56 2.79 -7.30
C GLU A 43 -0.55 2.16 -8.70
N ASN A 44 -0.22 2.94 -9.72
CA ASN A 44 -0.16 2.48 -11.12
C ASN A 44 -1.44 1.76 -11.61
N GLY A 45 -2.61 2.22 -11.20
CA GLY A 45 -3.89 1.58 -11.53
C GLY A 45 -4.20 0.31 -10.72
N PHE A 46 -3.42 0.03 -9.68
CA PHE A 46 -3.71 -0.97 -8.67
C PHE A 46 -4.25 -0.32 -7.39
N TYR A 47 -5.31 -0.87 -6.82
CA TYR A 47 -5.99 -0.40 -5.62
C TYR A 47 -5.68 -1.29 -4.43
N PHE A 48 -5.16 -0.70 -3.36
CA PHE A 48 -4.85 -1.37 -2.11
C PHE A 48 -5.65 -0.73 -0.99
N THR A 49 -6.33 -1.54 -0.20
CA THR A 49 -6.93 -1.04 1.04
C THR A 49 -5.85 -1.01 2.11
N VAL A 50 -5.55 0.17 2.64
CA VAL A 50 -4.48 0.34 3.64
C VAL A 50 -4.99 -0.11 5.00
N THR A 51 -4.76 -1.37 5.32
CA THR A 51 -5.10 -1.97 6.63
C THR A 51 -3.88 -1.94 7.56
N GLU A 52 -4.09 -2.23 8.84
CA GLU A 52 -3.00 -2.35 9.81
C GLU A 52 -2.03 -3.50 9.48
N GLU A 53 -2.46 -4.49 8.68
CA GLU A 53 -1.60 -5.58 8.21
C GLU A 53 -0.68 -5.14 7.05
N LEU A 54 -1.06 -4.10 6.32
CA LEU A 54 -0.27 -3.54 5.21
C LEU A 54 0.77 -2.50 5.71
N PHE A 55 0.64 -2.04 6.95
CA PHE A 55 1.44 -0.97 7.56
C PHE A 55 2.52 -1.50 8.50
#